data_AF-A0A2J7ZQU9-F1
#
_entry.id   AF-A0A2J7ZQU9-F1
#
_cell.length_a   1.000
_cell.length_b   1.000
_cell.length_c   1.000
_cell.angle_alpha   90.00
_cell.angle_beta   90.00
_cell.angle_gamma   90.00
#
_symmetry.space_group_name_H-M   'P 1'
#
loop_
_entity.id
_entity.type
_entity.pdbx_description
1 polymer ?
#
loop_
_entity_poly.entity_id
_entity_poly.type
_entity_poly.pdbx_seq_one_letter_code
_entity_poly.pdbx_strand_id
1 'polypeptide(L)'
;VGDALATPRPEPLQFVLGTESGMITSIVRRVQGMLQQGMLQKGMLQKAGRDDVAVEVVFPVSSSAITTAQQTTSGGAELPLGLSMVPGVASGEGCSLEGGCASCPYMKMNTLSALLSVCDKIGSAAGEALLAPYQPRSYGAEQVGGRSLASAGCVPILHMRHFQKSKALSAELLADITSRGPR
;
A
#
# COMPACT_ATOMS: atom_id res chain seq x y z
N VAL A 1 -5.49 -5.84 -22.76
CA VAL A 1 -4.08 -6.17 -22.40
C VAL A 1 -3.46 -7.20 -23.36
N GLY A 2 -4.22 -8.20 -23.86
CA GLY A 2 -3.69 -9.21 -24.79
C GLY A 2 -3.17 -8.69 -26.14
N ASP A 3 -3.85 -7.72 -26.75
CA ASP A 3 -3.44 -7.20 -28.08
C ASP A 3 -2.11 -6.44 -28.06
N ALA A 4 -1.74 -5.84 -26.91
CA ALA A 4 -0.51 -5.07 -26.78
C ALA A 4 0.76 -5.93 -26.81
N LEU A 5 0.64 -7.23 -26.52
CA LEU A 5 1.77 -8.18 -26.51
C LEU A 5 2.02 -8.82 -27.89
N ALA A 6 1.07 -8.72 -28.82
CA ALA A 6 1.14 -9.38 -30.13
C ALA A 6 1.91 -8.56 -31.18
N THR A 7 2.10 -7.25 -30.96
CA THR A 7 2.81 -6.37 -31.90
C THR A 7 4.26 -6.15 -31.45
N PRO A 8 5.26 -6.24 -32.35
CA PRO A 8 6.60 -5.74 -32.06
C PRO A 8 6.51 -4.25 -31.74
N ARG A 9 6.97 -3.83 -30.56
CA ARG A 9 7.05 -2.42 -30.18
C ARG A 9 8.51 -2.12 -29.89
N PRO A 10 9.18 -1.28 -30.69
CA PRO A 10 10.52 -0.81 -30.39
C PRO A 10 10.55 0.10 -29.14
N GLU A 11 9.39 0.62 -28.72
CA GLU A 11 9.25 1.53 -27.58
C GLU A 11 8.81 0.81 -26.30
N PRO A 12 9.32 1.22 -25.13
CA PRO A 12 8.95 0.63 -23.85
C PRO A 12 7.46 0.85 -23.54
N LEU A 13 6.85 -0.14 -22.89
CA LEU A 13 5.50 0.00 -22.36
C LEU A 13 5.53 0.90 -21.12
N GLN A 14 5.11 2.15 -21.28
CA GLN A 14 5.10 3.12 -20.20
C GLN A 14 3.82 3.06 -19.36
N PHE A 15 3.97 3.06 -18.03
CA PHE A 15 2.89 3.14 -17.06
C PHE A 15 3.18 4.24 -16.04
N VAL A 16 2.26 5.19 -15.90
CA VAL A 16 2.33 6.21 -14.84
C VAL A 16 1.48 5.74 -13.66
N LEU A 17 2.11 5.53 -12.50
CA LEU A 17 1.43 5.01 -11.31
C LEU A 17 1.53 6.02 -10.15
N GLY A 18 0.39 6.56 -9.73
CA GLY A 18 0.28 7.26 -8.46
C GLY A 18 0.30 6.25 -7.32
N THR A 19 1.45 6.11 -6.65
CA THR A 19 1.62 5.18 -5.53
C THR A 19 2.34 5.87 -4.38
N GLU A 20 2.10 5.39 -3.16
CA GLU A 20 2.91 5.80 -2.01
C GLU A 20 4.35 5.29 -2.18
N SER A 21 5.36 6.08 -1.75
CA SER A 21 6.78 5.78 -1.96
C SER A 21 7.19 4.39 -1.46
N GLY A 22 6.55 3.89 -0.40
CA GLY A 22 6.82 2.55 0.17
C GLY A 22 6.44 1.37 -0.73
N MET A 23 5.59 1.59 -1.75
CA MET A 23 5.12 0.54 -2.64
C MET A 23 5.96 0.40 -3.92
N ILE A 24 6.79 1.40 -4.25
CA ILE A 24 7.60 1.45 -5.48
C ILE A 24 8.44 0.17 -5.64
N THR A 25 9.21 -0.20 -4.62
CA THR A 25 10.08 -1.39 -4.66
C THR A 25 9.29 -2.67 -4.89
N SER A 26 8.11 -2.81 -4.28
CA SER A 26 7.27 -4.00 -4.42
C SER A 26 6.70 -4.12 -5.84
N ILE A 27 6.30 -3.00 -6.44
CA ILE A 27 5.79 -2.93 -7.81
C ILE A 27 6.90 -3.29 -8.79
N VAL A 28 8.07 -2.66 -8.66
CA VAL A 28 9.23 -2.92 -9.53
C VAL A 28 9.64 -4.39 -9.45
N ARG A 29 9.79 -4.95 -8.24
CA ARG A 29 10.12 -6.38 -8.07
C ARG A 29 9.08 -7.29 -8.69
N ARG A 30 7.78 -6.95 -8.58
CA ARG A 30 6.71 -7.75 -9.17
C ARG A 30 6.75 -7.70 -10.69
N VAL A 31 6.95 -6.53 -11.31
CA VAL A 31 7.09 -6.37 -12.76
C VAL A 31 8.32 -7.12 -13.28
N GLN A 32 9.47 -6.98 -12.60
CA GLN A 32 10.68 -7.74 -12.92
C GLN A 32 10.43 -9.25 -12.84
N GLY A 33 9.79 -9.74 -11.77
CA GLY A 33 9.40 -11.13 -11.65
C GLY A 33 8.45 -11.58 -12.78
N MET A 34 7.52 -10.72 -13.20
CA MET A 34 6.61 -11.03 -14.30
C MET A 34 7.31 -11.13 -15.66
N LEU A 35 8.32 -10.28 -15.91
CA LEU A 35 9.16 -10.33 -17.11
C LEU A 35 10.08 -11.57 -17.09
N GLN A 36 10.80 -11.79 -15.98
CA GLN A 36 11.75 -12.90 -15.82
C GLN A 36 11.05 -14.26 -15.83
N GLN A 37 9.86 -14.37 -15.24
CA GLN A 37 9.10 -15.62 -15.14
C GLN A 37 8.11 -15.82 -16.30
N GLY A 38 8.06 -14.92 -17.29
CA GLY A 38 7.10 -15.01 -18.39
C GLY A 38 5.63 -14.99 -17.94
N MET A 39 5.35 -14.52 -16.73
CA MET A 39 4.02 -14.57 -16.11
C MET A 39 3.04 -13.52 -16.67
N LEU A 40 3.49 -12.63 -17.55
CA LEU A 40 2.59 -11.89 -18.43
C LEU A 40 1.90 -12.90 -19.36
N GLN A 41 0.72 -13.34 -18.93
CA GLN A 41 -0.19 -14.21 -19.68
C GLN A 41 0.46 -15.54 -20.14
N LYS A 42 0.60 -16.50 -19.20
CA LYS A 42 0.95 -17.91 -19.49
C LYS A 42 2.18 -18.11 -20.39
N GLY A 43 3.31 -17.47 -20.07
CA GLY A 43 4.58 -17.76 -20.73
C GLY A 43 4.65 -17.31 -22.19
N MET A 44 3.77 -16.40 -22.65
CA MET A 44 3.77 -15.98 -24.07
C MET A 44 5.08 -15.31 -24.48
N LEU A 45 5.73 -14.52 -23.62
CA LEU A 45 7.03 -13.89 -23.94
C LEU A 45 8.12 -14.93 -24.18
N GLN A 46 8.22 -15.92 -23.30
CA GLN A 46 9.18 -17.02 -23.41
C GLN A 46 8.83 -17.95 -24.58
N LYS A 47 7.54 -18.23 -24.81
CA LYS A 47 7.05 -19.00 -25.97
C LYS A 47 7.24 -18.27 -27.30
N ALA A 48 7.22 -16.94 -27.30
CA ALA A 48 7.43 -16.10 -28.47
C ALA A 48 8.92 -15.75 -28.68
N GLY A 49 9.82 -16.21 -27.80
CA GLY A 49 11.26 -15.91 -27.88
C GLY A 49 11.57 -14.42 -27.78
N ARG A 50 10.69 -13.65 -27.13
CA ARG A 50 10.76 -12.18 -27.07
C ARG A 50 11.51 -11.72 -25.81
N ASP A 51 12.71 -11.24 -26.00
CA ASP A 51 13.55 -10.53 -25.02
C ASP A 51 13.53 -9.01 -25.22
N ASP A 52 12.79 -8.53 -26.22
CA ASP A 52 12.70 -7.13 -26.66
C ASP A 52 11.72 -6.28 -25.84
N VAL A 53 10.94 -6.89 -24.92
CA VAL A 53 9.90 -6.17 -24.18
C VAL A 53 10.46 -5.40 -23.00
N ALA A 54 10.56 -4.09 -23.17
CA ALA A 54 10.88 -3.13 -22.12
C ALA A 54 9.60 -2.57 -21.48
N VAL A 55 9.63 -2.37 -20.15
CA VAL A 55 8.56 -1.73 -19.39
C VAL A 55 9.14 -0.55 -18.64
N GLU A 56 8.55 0.62 -18.82
CA GLU A 56 8.87 1.82 -18.06
C GLU A 56 7.76 2.11 -17.06
N VAL A 57 8.11 2.27 -15.78
CA VAL A 57 7.15 2.65 -14.75
C VAL A 57 7.56 4.00 -14.19
N VAL A 58 6.74 5.01 -14.43
CA VAL A 58 6.97 6.38 -13.97
C VAL A 58 6.20 6.59 -12.67
N PHE A 59 6.94 6.84 -11.59
CA PHE A 59 6.39 7.20 -10.29
C PHE A 59 6.55 8.70 -10.06
N PRO A 60 5.46 9.49 -10.07
CA PRO A 60 5.50 10.91 -9.75
C PRO A 60 5.63 11.09 -8.24
N VAL A 61 6.86 10.96 -7.75
CA VAL A 61 7.23 11.22 -6.35
C VAL A 61 8.34 12.25 -6.31
N SER A 62 8.40 13.03 -5.23
CA SER A 62 9.55 13.92 -4.98
C SER A 62 10.84 13.10 -4.93
N SER A 63 11.91 13.60 -5.54
CA SER A 63 13.24 12.97 -5.45
C SER A 63 13.73 12.84 -4.01
N SER A 64 13.30 13.75 -3.12
CA SER A 64 13.56 13.67 -1.68
C SER A 64 12.89 12.48 -0.99
N ALA A 65 11.86 11.88 -1.62
CA ALA A 65 11.10 10.73 -1.12
C ALA A 65 11.72 9.35 -1.43
N ILE A 66 12.91 9.34 -2.03
CA ILE A 66 13.62 8.13 -2.40
C ILE A 66 14.82 7.97 -1.48
N THR A 67 14.81 6.92 -0.65
CA THR A 67 15.99 6.55 0.14
C THR A 67 17.02 5.88 -0.78
N THR A 68 18.23 6.41 -0.85
CA THR A 68 19.33 5.82 -1.61
C THR A 68 20.17 4.85 -0.77
N ALA A 69 20.90 3.95 -1.41
CA ALA A 69 21.83 3.05 -0.72
C ALA A 69 22.88 3.80 0.12
N GLN A 70 23.28 5.01 -0.29
CA GLN A 70 24.22 5.85 0.45
C GLN A 70 23.64 6.38 1.78
N GLN A 71 22.31 6.55 1.88
CA GLN A 71 21.64 6.93 3.14
C GLN A 71 21.56 5.78 4.14
N THR A 72 21.71 4.52 3.70
CA THR A 72 21.76 3.36 4.61
C THR A 72 23.14 3.16 5.24
N THR A 73 24.20 3.65 4.60
CA THR A 73 25.59 3.55 5.08
C THR A 73 26.02 4.76 5.93
N SER A 74 25.27 5.86 5.88
CA SER A 74 25.56 7.09 6.62
C SER A 74 24.80 7.12 7.96
N GLY A 75 25.18 6.21 8.87
CA GLY A 75 24.96 6.37 10.31
C GLY A 75 23.54 6.71 10.75
N GLY A 76 22.53 6.00 10.23
CA GLY A 76 21.17 6.09 10.78
C GLY A 76 21.22 5.85 12.28
N ALA A 77 20.77 6.81 13.09
CA ALA A 77 20.86 6.70 14.54
C ALA A 77 20.11 5.44 14.99
N GLU A 78 20.80 4.54 15.70
CA GLU A 78 20.16 3.38 16.31
C GLU A 78 19.20 3.87 17.38
N LEU A 79 17.91 3.56 17.22
CA LEU A 79 16.93 3.81 18.25
C LEU A 79 17.13 2.78 19.38
N PRO A 80 16.67 3.10 20.61
CA PRO A 80 16.54 2.09 21.66
C PRO A 80 15.81 0.86 21.10
N LEU A 81 16.28 -0.34 21.43
CA LEU A 81 15.87 -1.65 20.88
C LEU A 81 16.56 -2.10 19.56
N GLY A 82 17.62 -1.40 19.12
CA GLY A 82 18.44 -1.86 17.97
C GLY A 82 17.75 -1.68 16.61
N LEU A 83 16.79 -0.75 16.53
CA LEU A 83 16.12 -0.41 15.29
C LEU A 83 16.99 0.60 14.53
N SER A 84 17.46 0.20 13.35
CA SER A 84 18.16 1.11 12.43
C SER A 84 17.17 2.17 11.93
N MET A 85 17.41 3.44 12.27
CA MET A 85 16.59 4.53 11.76
C MET A 85 17.10 4.90 10.36
N VAL A 86 16.32 4.55 9.34
CA VAL A 86 16.55 5.04 7.98
C VAL A 86 15.92 6.43 7.89
N PRO A 87 16.70 7.49 7.60
CA PRO A 87 16.14 8.82 7.43
C PRO A 87 15.05 8.79 6.34
N GLY A 88 13.81 8.98 6.74
CA GLY A 88 12.71 9.28 5.82
C GLY A 88 12.84 10.71 5.29
N VAL A 89 11.95 11.08 4.38
CA VAL A 89 11.77 12.48 3.95
C VAL A 89 11.72 13.40 5.17
N ALA A 90 12.49 14.48 5.15
CA ALA A 90 12.43 15.50 6.19
C ALA A 90 10.98 15.97 6.36
N SER A 91 10.47 15.88 7.60
CA SER A 91 9.15 16.41 7.98
C SER A 91 9.05 17.87 7.56
N GLY A 92 8.16 18.18 6.61
CA GLY A 92 7.79 19.56 6.30
C GLY A 92 7.62 19.89 4.83
N GLU A 93 8.25 19.15 3.91
CA GLU A 93 8.11 19.41 2.47
C GLU A 93 7.06 18.47 1.87
N GLY A 94 5.80 18.81 2.11
CA GLY A 94 4.76 18.51 1.14
C GLY A 94 5.03 19.34 -0.11
N CYS A 95 4.82 18.75 -1.28
CA CYS A 95 4.78 19.48 -2.54
C CYS A 95 3.87 20.70 -2.39
N SER A 96 4.34 21.83 -2.92
CA SER A 96 3.75 23.17 -2.90
C SER A 96 2.22 23.23 -3.06
N LEU A 97 1.64 24.39 -2.76
CA LEU A 97 0.22 24.74 -2.96
C LEU A 97 -0.31 24.47 -4.40
N GLU A 98 0.58 24.21 -5.37
CA GLU A 98 0.27 23.89 -6.77
C GLU A 98 0.29 22.38 -7.12
N GLY A 99 0.51 21.49 -6.14
CA GLY A 99 0.33 20.04 -6.29
C GLY A 99 1.59 19.23 -6.61
N GLY A 100 1.55 17.92 -6.29
CA GLY A 100 2.44 16.94 -6.93
C GLY A 100 3.30 16.02 -6.06
N CYS A 101 2.83 15.50 -4.92
CA CYS A 101 3.13 14.10 -4.55
C CYS A 101 1.94 13.55 -3.77
N ALA A 102 1.56 12.30 -4.05
CA ALA A 102 0.41 11.62 -3.43
C ALA A 102 0.68 11.31 -1.94
N SER A 103 0.79 12.35 -1.13
CA SER A 103 1.03 12.25 0.30
C SER A 103 -0.15 12.83 1.03
N CYS A 104 -0.95 11.95 1.65
CA CYS A 104 -2.03 12.37 2.54
C CYS A 104 -1.43 13.09 3.77
N PRO A 105 -1.82 14.34 4.08
CA PRO A 105 -1.31 15.06 5.26
C PRO A 105 -1.63 14.31 6.56
N TYR A 106 -2.77 13.61 6.63
CA TYR A 106 -3.15 12.80 7.78
C TYR A 106 -2.19 11.63 8.03
N MET A 107 -1.62 11.03 6.99
CA MET A 107 -0.64 9.93 7.15
C MET A 107 0.72 10.43 7.67
N LYS A 108 1.01 11.74 7.55
CA LYS A 108 2.25 12.38 8.02
C LYS A 108 2.14 13.01 9.42
N MET A 109 0.97 12.97 10.06
CA MET A 109 0.80 13.50 11.42
C MET A 109 1.48 12.62 12.49
N ASN A 110 1.76 11.36 12.18
CA ASN A 110 2.43 10.45 13.11
C ASN A 110 3.95 10.63 13.01
N THR A 111 4.57 11.11 14.09
CA THR A 111 6.03 11.20 14.21
C THR A 111 6.55 10.13 15.18
N LEU A 112 7.81 9.74 15.02
CA LEU A 112 8.45 8.79 15.94
C LEU A 112 8.45 9.30 17.39
N SER A 113 8.72 10.59 17.59
CA SER A 113 8.70 11.20 18.92
C SER A 113 7.30 11.17 19.55
N ALA A 114 6.25 11.43 18.75
CA ALA A 114 4.87 11.32 19.22
C ALA A 114 4.52 9.87 19.59
N LEU A 115 4.95 8.89 18.80
CA LEU A 115 4.76 7.47 19.10
C LEU A 115 5.41 7.07 20.42
N LEU A 116 6.69 7.38 20.62
CA LEU A 116 7.41 7.04 21.85
C LEU A 116 6.78 7.71 23.08
N SER A 117 6.38 8.97 22.95
CA SER A 117 5.66 9.69 24.02
C SER A 117 4.33 9.04 24.42
N VAL A 118 3.62 8.41 23.47
CA VAL A 118 2.41 7.63 23.76
C VAL A 118 2.79 6.30 24.42
N CYS A 119 3.81 5.59 23.91
CA CYS A 119 4.28 4.33 24.50
C CYS A 119 4.67 4.48 25.97
N ASP A 120 5.37 5.56 26.33
CA ASP A 120 5.78 5.84 27.72
C ASP A 120 4.60 6.04 28.69
N LYS A 121 3.40 6.32 28.18
CA LYS A 121 2.18 6.50 29.00
C LYS A 121 1.47 5.18 29.26
N ILE A 122 1.69 4.17 28.43
CA ILE A 122 1.01 2.87 28.52
C ILE A 122 1.50 2.13 29.76
N GLY A 123 0.58 1.50 30.51
CA GLY A 123 0.90 0.69 31.68
C GLY A 123 1.10 1.48 32.98
N SER A 124 0.90 2.80 32.96
CA SER A 124 0.84 3.63 34.17
C SER A 124 -0.57 4.22 34.36
N ALA A 125 -1.11 4.19 35.58
CA ALA A 125 -2.46 4.69 35.83
C ALA A 125 -2.67 6.16 35.41
N ALA A 126 -1.64 7.01 35.62
CA ALA A 126 -1.66 8.40 35.21
C ALA A 126 -1.61 8.56 33.68
N GLY A 127 -0.79 7.75 32.99
CA GLY A 127 -0.68 7.78 31.54
C GLY A 127 -1.95 7.27 30.85
N GLU A 128 -2.55 6.18 31.34
CA GLU A 128 -3.82 5.66 30.83
C GLU A 128 -4.96 6.67 30.99
N ALA A 129 -5.01 7.38 32.12
CA ALA A 129 -6.00 8.45 32.33
C ALA A 129 -5.85 9.60 31.31
N LEU A 130 -4.62 9.93 30.91
CA LEU A 130 -4.36 10.92 29.85
C LEU A 130 -4.74 10.41 28.46
N LEU A 131 -4.66 9.10 28.20
CA LEU A 131 -4.99 8.50 26.91
C LEU A 131 -6.48 8.23 26.72
N ALA A 132 -7.24 8.05 27.82
CA ALA A 132 -8.67 7.71 27.78
C ALA A 132 -9.54 8.61 26.86
N PRO A 133 -9.37 9.95 26.83
CA PRO A 133 -10.17 10.81 25.94
C PRO A 133 -9.89 10.61 24.44
N TYR A 134 -8.73 10.05 24.09
CA TYR A 134 -8.33 9.80 22.70
C TYR A 134 -8.76 8.43 22.19
N GLN A 135 -9.48 7.66 23.00
CA GLN A 135 -9.98 6.35 22.59
C GLN A 135 -10.95 6.51 21.41
N PRO A 136 -10.78 5.72 20.33
CA PRO A 136 -11.74 5.73 19.22
C PRO A 136 -13.15 5.40 19.72
N ARG A 137 -14.15 6.10 19.16
CA ARG A 137 -15.55 5.83 19.45
C ARG A 137 -15.85 4.35 19.17
N SER A 138 -16.33 3.64 20.18
CA SER A 138 -16.78 2.25 20.03
C SER A 138 -18.17 2.23 19.41
N TYR A 139 -18.28 1.67 18.20
CA TYR A 139 -19.56 1.46 17.49
C TYR A 139 -20.28 0.21 18.04
N GLY A 140 -20.69 0.27 19.32
CA GLY A 140 -21.25 -0.89 20.03
C GLY A 140 -22.73 -1.18 19.74
N ALA A 141 -23.54 -0.14 19.53
CA ALA A 141 -25.00 -0.27 19.38
C ALA A 141 -25.51 -0.14 17.94
N GLU A 142 -24.67 0.33 17.01
CA GLU A 142 -25.06 0.57 15.62
C GLU A 142 -25.18 -0.77 14.87
N GLN A 143 -26.34 -0.97 14.23
CA GLN A 143 -26.65 -2.18 13.49
C GLN A 143 -27.01 -1.88 12.04
N VAL A 144 -26.61 -2.77 11.13
CA VAL A 144 -26.96 -2.77 9.72
C VAL A 144 -27.59 -4.11 9.39
N GLY A 145 -28.89 -4.12 9.08
CA GLY A 145 -29.63 -5.35 8.76
C GLY A 145 -29.59 -6.40 9.88
N GLY A 146 -29.75 -5.98 11.13
CA GLY A 146 -29.76 -6.87 12.31
C GLY A 146 -28.39 -7.39 12.75
N ARG A 147 -27.30 -6.97 12.10
CA ARG A 147 -25.91 -7.29 12.48
C ARG A 147 -25.22 -6.04 13.01
N SER A 148 -24.22 -6.20 13.87
CA SER A 148 -23.40 -5.05 14.30
C SER A 148 -22.67 -4.43 13.11
N LEU A 149 -22.45 -3.10 13.16
CA LEU A 149 -21.74 -2.37 12.12
C LEU A 149 -20.35 -2.99 11.83
N ALA A 150 -19.62 -3.39 12.88
CA ALA A 150 -18.34 -4.07 12.74
C ALA A 150 -18.46 -5.40 11.99
N SER A 151 -19.45 -6.24 12.33
CA SER A 151 -19.69 -7.50 11.64
C SER A 151 -20.02 -7.29 10.17
N ALA A 152 -20.90 -6.33 9.85
CA ALA A 152 -21.26 -6.00 8.48
C ALA A 152 -20.07 -5.45 7.68
N GLY A 153 -19.27 -4.56 8.28
CA GLY A 153 -18.09 -3.95 7.66
C GLY A 153 -16.93 -4.93 7.41
N CYS A 154 -16.83 -6.00 8.19
CA CYS A 154 -15.79 -7.02 7.99
C CYS A 154 -16.06 -7.94 6.77
N VAL A 155 -17.31 -8.11 6.34
CA VAL A 155 -17.68 -9.05 5.27
C VAL A 155 -16.92 -8.77 3.95
N PRO A 156 -16.89 -7.53 3.41
CA PRO A 156 -16.12 -7.23 2.20
C PRO A 156 -14.61 -7.48 2.34
N ILE A 157 -14.04 -7.20 3.52
CA ILE A 157 -12.61 -7.41 3.80
C ILE A 157 -12.27 -8.91 3.73
N LEU A 158 -13.13 -9.76 4.30
CA LEU A 158 -12.96 -11.21 4.25
C LEU A 158 -13.10 -11.76 2.84
N HIS A 159 -14.02 -11.23 2.05
CA HIS A 159 -14.13 -11.60 0.63
C HIS A 159 -12.90 -11.18 -0.18
N MET A 160 -12.36 -9.98 0.05
CA MET A 160 -11.10 -9.52 -0.56
C MET A 160 -9.95 -10.47 -0.19
N ARG A 161 -9.81 -10.83 1.09
CA ARG A 161 -8.78 -11.77 1.57
C ARG A 161 -8.95 -13.15 0.94
N HIS A 162 -10.18 -13.64 0.82
CA HIS A 162 -10.47 -14.90 0.13
C HIS A 162 -9.98 -14.83 -1.32
N PHE A 163 -10.37 -13.81 -2.08
CA PHE A 163 -9.95 -13.64 -3.48
C PHE A 163 -8.43 -13.53 -3.62
N GLN A 164 -7.76 -12.78 -2.74
CA GLN A 164 -6.29 -12.67 -2.78
C GLN A 164 -5.62 -14.04 -2.63
N LYS A 165 -6.18 -14.94 -1.81
CA LYS A 165 -5.68 -16.31 -1.56
C LYS A 165 -6.08 -17.30 -2.66
N SER A 166 -7.36 -17.36 -3.02
CA SER A 166 -7.93 -18.37 -3.93
C SER A 166 -7.88 -17.96 -5.40
N LYS A 167 -7.70 -16.67 -5.69
CA LYS A 167 -7.86 -16.04 -7.01
C LYS A 167 -9.25 -16.26 -7.63
N ALA A 168 -10.24 -16.59 -6.81
CA ALA A 168 -11.62 -16.81 -7.20
C ALA A 168 -12.56 -16.08 -6.24
N LEU A 169 -13.72 -15.66 -6.75
CA LEU A 169 -14.77 -15.06 -5.91
C LEU A 169 -15.43 -16.19 -5.10
N SER A 170 -15.63 -15.99 -3.81
CA SER A 170 -16.34 -16.95 -2.96
C SER A 170 -17.80 -17.07 -3.40
N ALA A 171 -18.37 -18.27 -3.30
CA ALA A 171 -19.78 -18.52 -3.60
C ALA A 171 -20.73 -17.59 -2.80
N GLU A 172 -20.39 -17.30 -1.54
CA GLU A 172 -21.14 -16.37 -0.68
C GLU A 172 -21.16 -14.94 -1.24
N LEU A 173 -20.02 -14.44 -1.75
CA LEU A 173 -19.96 -13.12 -2.39
C LEU A 173 -20.78 -13.09 -3.67
N LEU A 174 -20.70 -14.15 -4.48
CA LEU A 174 -21.48 -14.24 -5.71
C LEU A 174 -22.99 -14.24 -5.41
N ALA A 175 -23.41 -14.99 -4.41
CA ALA A 175 -24.79 -14.99 -3.94
C ALA A 175 -25.21 -13.60 -3.42
N ASP A 176 -24.35 -12.93 -2.65
CA ASP A 176 -24.61 -11.58 -2.13
C ASP A 176 -24.75 -10.53 -3.24
N ILE A 177 -23.87 -10.55 -4.25
CA ILE A 177 -23.93 -9.61 -5.38
C ILE A 177 -25.14 -9.89 -6.27
N THR A 178 -25.44 -11.16 -6.56
CA THR A 178 -26.53 -11.54 -7.48
C THR A 178 -27.92 -11.42 -6.85
N SER A 179 -28.03 -11.54 -5.52
CA SER A 179 -29.30 -11.34 -4.79
C SER A 179 -29.66 -9.87 -4.58
N ARG A 180 -28.69 -8.95 -4.69
CA ARG A 180 -28.93 -7.51 -4.73
C ARG A 180 -29.38 -7.14 -6.15
N GLY A 181 -30.70 -7.21 -6.40
CA GLY A 181 -31.27 -6.78 -7.68
C GLY A 181 -30.85 -5.37 -8.11
N PRO A 182 -31.02 -5.01 -9.39
CA PRO A 182 -30.66 -3.67 -9.87
C PRO A 182 -31.40 -2.61 -9.04
N ARG A 183 -30.65 -1.63 -8.53
CA ARG A 183 -31.23 -0.42 -7.94
C ARG A 183 -31.60 0.56 -9.04
#